data_AF-A0A920NYU0-F1
#
_entry.id   AF-A0A920NYU0-F1
#
_cell.length_a   1.000
_cell.length_b   1.000
_cell.length_c   1.000
_cell.angle_alpha   90.00
_cell.angle_beta   90.00
_cell.angle_gamma   90.00
#
_symmetry.space_group_name_H-M   'P 1'
#
loop_
_entity.id
_entity.type
_entity.pdbx_description
1 polymer ?
#
loop_
_entity_poly.entity_id
_entity_poly.type
_entity_poly.pdbx_seq_one_letter_code
_entity_poly.pdbx_strand_id
1 'polypeptide(L)'
;MQLTYNNQSLLATGCYEKNDSGVTRMGKEVIKEMNRLGLVVDMSHSAEKSTFDAIELSSKPIAITHANPSFWFGAKRNKSKNY
;
A
#
# COMPACT_ATOMS: atom_id res chain seq x y z
N MET A 1 5.02 9.02 2.25
CA MET A 1 4.02 8.87 3.33
C MET A 1 3.35 7.52 3.17
N GLN A 2 3.15 6.80 4.27
CA GLN A 2 2.45 5.52 4.23
C GLN A 2 0.94 5.72 4.30
N LEU A 3 0.18 4.93 3.54
CA LEU A 3 -1.29 4.95 3.62
C LEU A 3 -1.78 4.17 4.85
N THR A 4 -1.01 3.19 5.30
CA THR A 4 -1.32 2.32 6.45
C THR A 4 -0.08 2.08 7.29
N TYR A 5 -0.30 1.59 8.51
CA TYR A 5 0.68 0.77 9.20
C TYR A 5 0.18 -0.69 9.18
N ASN A 6 0.37 -1.46 10.25
CA ASN A 6 -0.03 -2.88 10.29
C ASN A 6 -1.56 -3.10 10.23
N ASN A 7 -2.35 -2.16 10.73
CA ASN A 7 -3.82 -2.23 10.75
C ASN A 7 -4.43 -1.32 9.68
N GLN A 8 -5.72 -1.53 9.41
CA GLN A 8 -6.49 -0.67 8.52
C GLN A 8 -6.46 0.78 9.00
N SER A 9 -6.25 1.70 8.06
CA SER A 9 -6.45 3.13 8.26
C SER A 9 -7.71 3.59 7.53
N LEU A 10 -8.04 4.88 7.62
CA LEU A 10 -9.07 5.47 6.77
C LEU A 10 -8.74 5.43 5.27
N LEU A 11 -7.48 5.16 4.91
CA LEU A 11 -6.95 5.30 3.55
C LEU A 11 -6.84 3.96 2.82
N ALA A 12 -6.41 2.89 3.51
CA ALA A 12 -6.25 1.57 2.92
C ALA A 12 -6.16 0.47 4.00
N THR A 13 -6.12 -0.80 3.58
CA THR A 13 -5.95 -1.95 4.48
C THR A 13 -4.47 -2.25 4.78
N GLY A 14 -4.14 -2.37 6.07
CA GLY A 14 -2.83 -2.81 6.55
C GLY A 14 -2.61 -4.32 6.43
N CYS A 15 -1.35 -4.76 6.38
CA CYS A 15 -0.98 -6.15 6.07
C CYS A 15 -1.39 -7.21 7.11
N TYR A 16 -1.79 -6.81 8.32
CA TYR A 16 -2.24 -7.74 9.36
C TYR A 16 -3.75 -7.90 9.46
N GLU A 17 -4.52 -7.10 8.71
CA GLU A 17 -5.97 -7.22 8.67
C GLU A 17 -6.40 -8.59 8.13
N LYS A 18 -7.56 -9.05 8.59
CA LYS A 18 -8.15 -10.30 8.12
C LYS A 18 -8.68 -10.18 6.69
N ASN A 19 -9.22 -9.01 6.34
CA ASN A 19 -9.84 -8.74 5.05
C ASN A 19 -9.15 -7.55 4.39
N ASP A 20 -8.65 -7.74 3.18
CA ASP A 20 -8.08 -6.66 2.36
C ASP A 20 -9.15 -6.05 1.47
N SER A 21 -9.70 -4.92 1.91
CA SER A 21 -10.70 -4.16 1.13
C SER A 21 -10.05 -3.25 0.08
N GLY A 22 -8.73 -3.04 0.17
CA GLY A 22 -7.98 -2.20 -0.74
C GLY A 22 -7.88 -0.75 -0.30
N VAL A 23 -7.63 0.14 -1.27
CA VAL A 23 -7.61 1.59 -1.04
C VAL A 23 -9.05 2.11 -0.97
N THR A 24 -9.36 2.91 0.05
CA THR A 24 -10.69 3.47 0.24
C THR A 24 -10.96 4.64 -0.72
N ARG A 25 -12.22 5.10 -0.79
CA ARG A 25 -12.56 6.34 -1.51
C ARG A 25 -11.74 7.55 -1.03
N MET A 26 -11.48 7.65 0.27
CA MET A 26 -10.64 8.71 0.84
C MET A 26 -9.16 8.50 0.47
N GLY A 27 -8.67 7.26 0.53
CA GLY A 27 -7.31 6.92 0.13
C GLY A 27 -6.98 7.31 -1.30
N LYS A 28 -7.93 7.13 -2.23
CA LYS A 28 -7.79 7.58 -3.62
C LYS A 28 -7.54 9.09 -3.73
N GLU A 29 -8.32 9.91 -3.03
CA GLU A 29 -8.11 11.37 -3.05
C GLU A 29 -6.79 11.77 -2.39
N VAL A 30 -6.39 11.06 -1.33
CA VAL A 30 -5.09 11.28 -0.69
C VAL A 30 -3.93 10.92 -1.63
N ILE A 31 -3.99 9.80 -2.36
CA ILE A 31 -2.96 9.44 -3.36
C ILE A 31 -2.84 10.53 -4.42
N LYS A 32 -3.97 11.04 -4.94
CA LYS A 32 -3.99 12.13 -5.91
C LYS A 32 -3.32 13.39 -5.36
N GLU A 33 -3.62 13.75 -4.11
CA GLU A 33 -3.03 14.93 -3.47
C GLU A 33 -1.54 14.75 -3.17
N MET A 34 -1.14 13.55 -2.74
CA MET A 34 0.27 13.19 -2.57
C MET A 34 1.04 13.35 -3.88
N ASN A 35 0.50 12.84 -5.00
CA ASN A 35 1.11 13.03 -6.32
C ASN A 35 1.21 14.51 -6.72
N ARG A 36 0.17 15.32 -6.44
CA ARG A 36 0.16 16.77 -6.71
C ARG A 36 1.25 17.51 -5.92
N LEU A 37 1.47 17.12 -4.68
CA LEU A 37 2.46 17.72 -3.77
C LEU A 37 3.89 17.17 -3.96
N GLY A 38 4.07 16.14 -4.79
CA GLY A 38 5.37 15.48 -4.95
C GLY A 38 5.74 14.53 -3.80
N LEU A 39 4.76 14.06 -3.03
CA LEU A 39 4.94 13.05 -1.98
C LEU A 39 4.93 11.65 -2.56
N VAL A 40 5.88 10.82 -2.13
CA VAL A 40 5.94 9.39 -2.50
C VAL A 40 4.95 8.58 -1.66
N VAL A 41 4.16 7.72 -2.32
CA VAL A 41 3.27 6.74 -1.68
C VAL A 41 4.09 5.53 -1.25
N ASP A 42 4.12 5.20 0.05
CA ASP A 42 4.87 4.05 0.58
C ASP A 42 3.93 2.94 1.07
N MET A 43 4.11 1.74 0.52
CA MET A 43 3.26 0.57 0.70
C MET A 43 3.93 -0.56 1.51
N SER A 44 4.95 -0.25 2.32
CA SER A 44 5.67 -1.26 3.12
C SER A 44 4.79 -2.02 4.14
N HIS A 45 3.73 -1.39 4.64
CA HIS A 45 2.84 -1.96 5.65
C HIS A 45 1.42 -2.28 5.14
N SER A 46 1.16 -2.11 3.85
CA SER A 46 -0.16 -2.38 3.27
C SER A 46 -0.37 -3.86 2.96
N ALA A 47 -1.63 -4.26 2.91
CA ALA A 47 -2.04 -5.53 2.35
C ALA A 47 -1.86 -5.57 0.82
N GLU A 48 -2.04 -6.73 0.20
CA GLU A 48 -1.70 -6.99 -1.20
C GLU A 48 -2.57 -6.22 -2.19
N LYS A 49 -3.91 -6.37 -2.13
CA LYS A 49 -4.86 -5.61 -2.94
C LYS A 49 -4.67 -4.11 -2.71
N SER A 50 -4.51 -3.68 -1.46
CA SER A 50 -4.20 -2.28 -1.16
C SER A 50 -2.93 -1.78 -1.86
N THR A 51 -1.91 -2.63 -1.99
CA THR A 51 -0.68 -2.29 -2.72
C THR A 51 -0.96 -2.14 -4.22
N PHE A 52 -1.69 -3.08 -4.83
CA PHE A 52 -2.05 -3.01 -6.25
C PHE A 52 -2.96 -1.83 -6.58
N ASP A 53 -3.97 -1.57 -5.76
CA ASP A 53 -4.83 -0.40 -5.92
C ASP A 53 -3.99 0.90 -5.90
N ALA A 54 -2.99 1.00 -5.02
CA ALA A 54 -2.10 2.16 -5.00
C ALA A 54 -1.19 2.26 -6.24
N ILE A 55 -0.76 1.14 -6.82
CA ILE A 55 -0.05 1.10 -8.10
C ILE A 55 -0.93 1.64 -9.22
N GLU A 56 -2.19 1.21 -9.29
CA GLU A 56 -3.14 1.63 -10.33
C GLU A 56 -3.59 3.09 -10.17
N LEU A 57 -3.79 3.55 -8.93
CA LEU A 57 -4.30 4.89 -8.64
C LEU A 57 -3.23 5.98 -8.69
N SER A 58 -1.96 5.64 -8.44
CA SER A 58 -0.88 6.63 -8.41
C SER A 58 -0.40 6.96 -9.81
N SER A 59 -0.43 8.24 -10.17
CA SER A 59 0.14 8.80 -11.40
C SER A 59 1.67 8.94 -11.37
N LYS A 60 2.29 8.62 -10.23
CA LYS A 60 3.74 8.66 -9.97
C LYS A 60 4.19 7.31 -9.40
N PRO A 61 5.48 6.93 -9.54
CA PRO A 61 5.99 5.72 -8.91
C PRO A 61 5.68 5.66 -7.41
N ILE A 62 5.21 4.51 -6.95
CA ILE A 62 5.11 4.22 -5.52
C ILE A 62 6.42 3.60 -5.02
N ALA A 63 6.55 3.50 -3.70
CA ALA A 63 7.68 2.85 -3.06
C ALA A 63 7.23 1.74 -2.10
N ILE A 64 8.12 0.76 -1.93
CA ILE A 64 8.15 -0.14 -0.78
C ILE A 64 9.49 0.13 -0.11
N THR A 65 9.51 1.01 0.87
CA THR A 65 10.75 1.48 1.50
C THR A 65 11.39 0.41 2.38
N HIS A 66 10.61 -0.49 2.96
CA HIS A 66 11.09 -1.55 3.84
C HIS A 66 10.14 -2.76 3.88
N ALA A 67 10.26 -3.68 2.91
CA ALA A 67 9.68 -5.02 3.01
C ALA A 67 10.53 -6.00 2.19
N ASN A 68 10.44 -7.30 2.53
CA ASN A 68 11.15 -8.34 1.78
C ASN A 68 10.19 -9.03 0.78
N PRO A 69 10.72 -9.80 -0.18
CA PRO A 69 9.91 -10.70 -1.00
C PRO A 69 9.31 -11.84 -0.18
N SER A 70 8.07 -12.24 -0.47
CA SER A 70 7.39 -13.32 0.27
C SER A 70 8.01 -14.70 0.04
N PHE A 71 8.69 -14.91 -1.10
CA PHE A 71 9.40 -16.17 -1.37
C PHE A 71 10.63 -16.37 -0.46
N TRP A 72 11.16 -15.30 0.14
CA TRP A 72 12.28 -15.39 1.09
C TRP A 72 11.81 -15.83 2.49
N PHE A 73 10.70 -15.27 2.95
CA PHE A 73 10.08 -15.62 4.24
C PHE A 73 8.58 -15.29 4.22
N GLY A 74 7.75 -16.21 4.72
CA GLY A 74 6.28 -16.12 4.70
C GLY A 74 5.66 -15.13 5.71
N ALA A 75 6.22 -13.93 5.85
CA ALA A 75 5.61 -12.88 6.67
C ALA A 75 4.52 -12.12 5.90
N LYS A 76 3.39 -11.81 6.55
CA LYS A 76 2.28 -11.04 5.95
C LYS A 76 2.69 -9.67 5.38
N ARG A 77 3.75 -9.07 5.92
CA ARG A 77 4.29 -7.77 5.47
C ARG A 77 5.11 -7.89 4.17
N ASN A 78 5.59 -9.08 3.84
CA ASN A 78 6.39 -9.30 2.63
C ASN A 78 5.52 -9.28 1.37
N LYS A 79 6.11 -8.91 0.24
CA LYS A 79 5.39 -8.67 -1.01
C LYS A 79 5.52 -9.84 -1.97
N SER A 80 4.42 -10.19 -2.63
CA SER A 80 4.37 -11.30 -3.58
C SER A 80 5.11 -10.96 -4.87
N LYS A 81 5.31 -11.98 -5.70
CA LYS A 81 5.87 -11.85 -7.05
C LYS A 81 4.83 -11.48 -8.11
N ASN A 82 3.55 -11.40 -7.72
CA ASN A 82 2.49 -11.18 -8.67
C ASN A 82 2.47 -9.68 -9.02
N TYR A 83 2.52 -9.35 -10.31
CA TYR A 83 2.35 -8.00 -10.84
C TYR A 83 1.29 -8.07 -11.93
#